data_AF-A0A1C7DMY5-F1
#
_entry.id   AF-A0A1C7DMY5-F1
#
_cell.length_a   1.000
_cell.length_b   1.000
_cell.length_c   1.000
_cell.angle_alpha   90.00
_cell.angle_beta   90.00
_cell.angle_gamma   90.00
#
_symmetry.space_group_name_H-M   'P 1'
#
loop_
_entity.id
_entity.type
_entity.pdbx_description
1 polymer ?
#
loop_
_entity_poly.entity_id
_entity_poly.type
_entity_poly.pdbx_seq_one_letter_code
_entity_poly.pdbx_strand_id
1 'polypeptide(L)'
;MKPIRNEKGYALLFVMLLVVLFTIMGMGLFTMNMNAAKQFSMKEKQVGARHQAEMGVLHYKAELAETVKLNPRKVNLSCADLTKAVSGTSEDGKSRYVVNTTDVQCSLTNGDFSISVISKGDYLDREDKIKAKLYVKNKRGNTLNSGEIPKPIDYDDTLKIVNSSGIFMNGVYRQTENSLQVMGEVRGETGNSSGGNDILIQRNLYVDKDIYFQNHGCLVVRGDLVVLEGINVGNKVYIFVYGDIYFNSYTYSSSNSRLFVSGNEYVNGVKVTKKFAKVPSGSKYSYNGGECTLSSPKPGVLTPIWDFNGETEVDYFVN
;
A
#
# COMPACT_ATOMS: atom_id res chain seq x y z
N MET A 1 60.19 -40.86 79.07
CA MET A 1 59.37 -39.63 79.06
C MET A 1 58.21 -39.83 78.09
N LYS A 2 56.95 -39.75 78.55
CA LYS A 2 55.78 -39.84 77.67
C LYS A 2 55.59 -38.48 77.00
N PRO A 3 55.60 -38.37 75.65
CA PRO A 3 55.32 -37.10 75.00
C PRO A 3 53.86 -36.71 75.27
N ILE A 4 53.67 -35.52 75.84
CA ILE A 4 52.34 -34.94 76.03
C ILE A 4 51.85 -34.55 74.63
N ARG A 5 51.01 -35.40 74.03
CA ARG A 5 50.44 -35.19 72.70
C ARG A 5 49.26 -34.23 72.85
N ASN A 6 49.44 -32.98 72.42
CA ASN A 6 48.43 -31.93 72.53
C ASN A 6 47.39 -32.04 71.41
N GLU A 7 46.41 -32.92 71.59
CA GLU A 7 45.33 -33.14 70.61
C GLU A 7 44.19 -32.10 70.71
N LYS A 8 44.17 -31.30 71.79
CA LYS A 8 43.12 -30.30 72.03
C LYS A 8 43.25 -29.05 71.15
N GLY A 9 44.46 -28.70 70.70
CA GLY A 9 44.69 -27.55 69.83
C GLY A 9 44.18 -27.74 68.40
N TYR A 10 44.28 -28.96 67.87
CA TYR A 10 43.84 -29.29 66.51
C TYR A 10 42.32 -29.24 66.35
N ALA A 11 41.56 -29.66 67.37
CA ALA A 11 40.09 -29.59 67.34
C ALA A 11 39.59 -28.14 67.25
N LEU A 12 40.19 -27.22 68.01
CA LEU A 12 39.85 -25.79 67.96
C LEU A 12 40.15 -25.20 66.57
N LEU A 13 41.33 -25.48 66.02
CA LEU A 13 41.72 -25.02 64.69
C LEU A 13 40.77 -25.55 63.60
N PHE A 14 40.36 -26.82 63.71
CA PHE A 14 39.46 -27.43 62.74
C PHE A 14 38.06 -26.78 62.77
N VAL A 15 37.50 -26.53 63.96
CA VAL A 15 36.21 -25.84 64.09
C VAL A 15 36.30 -24.43 63.52
N MET A 16 37.38 -23.70 63.81
CA MET A 16 37.56 -22.35 63.29
C MET A 16 37.68 -22.33 61.76
N LEU A 17 38.46 -23.26 61.18
CA LEU A 17 38.57 -23.44 59.73
C LEU A 17 37.20 -23.75 59.09
N LEU A 18 36.45 -24.66 59.71
CA LEU A 18 35.14 -25.08 59.24
C LEU A 18 34.15 -23.90 59.26
N VAL A 19 34.13 -23.09 60.33
CA VAL A 19 33.31 -21.88 60.40
C VAL A 19 33.69 -20.87 59.31
N VAL A 20 34.99 -20.65 59.07
CA VAL A 20 35.46 -19.75 58.00
C VAL A 20 35.02 -20.26 56.62
N LEU A 21 35.16 -21.56 56.36
CA LEU A 21 34.76 -22.17 55.10
C LEU A 21 33.26 -22.04 54.85
N PHE A 22 32.43 -22.35 55.87
CA PHE A 22 30.98 -22.17 55.78
C PHE A 22 30.59 -20.70 55.59
N THR A 23 31.33 -19.78 56.22
CA THR A 23 31.06 -18.35 56.10
C THR A 23 31.37 -17.82 54.70
N ILE A 24 32.50 -18.23 54.10
CA ILE A 24 32.87 -17.86 52.73
C ILE A 24 31.85 -18.45 51.74
N MET A 25 31.48 -19.71 51.91
CA MET A 25 30.49 -20.37 51.06
C MET A 25 29.10 -19.75 51.21
N GLY A 26 28.69 -19.42 52.43
CA GLY A 26 27.41 -18.76 52.73
C GLY A 26 27.32 -17.36 52.09
N MET A 27 28.38 -16.55 52.23
CA MET A 27 28.44 -15.24 51.55
C MET A 27 28.49 -15.38 50.01
N GLY A 28 29.18 -16.39 49.49
CA GLY A 28 29.22 -16.67 48.05
C GLY A 28 27.83 -16.94 47.47
N LEU A 29 27.04 -17.80 48.12
CA LEU A 29 25.68 -18.10 47.68
C LEU A 29 24.75 -16.88 47.81
N PHE A 30 24.87 -16.12 48.90
CA PHE A 30 24.06 -14.92 49.10
C PHE A 30 24.34 -13.84 48.04
N THR A 31 25.61 -13.58 47.74
CA THR A 31 25.98 -12.60 46.71
C THR A 31 25.52 -13.03 45.31
N MET A 32 25.60 -14.33 44.99
CA MET A 32 25.08 -14.88 43.73
C MET A 32 23.56 -14.68 43.58
N ASN A 33 22.79 -14.96 44.63
CA ASN A 33 21.33 -14.76 44.62
C ASN A 33 20.95 -13.28 44.50
N MET A 34 21.64 -12.40 45.21
CA MET A 34 21.40 -10.95 45.14
C MET A 34 21.74 -10.39 43.75
N ASN A 35 22.82 -10.88 43.14
CA ASN A 35 23.19 -10.51 41.77
C ASN A 35 22.15 -11.01 40.75
N ALA A 36 21.68 -12.26 40.88
CA ALA A 36 20.64 -12.81 40.03
C ALA A 36 19.33 -12.00 40.15
N ALA A 37 18.90 -11.66 41.37
CA ALA A 37 17.70 -10.84 41.59
C ALA A 37 17.80 -9.45 40.94
N LYS A 38 18.96 -8.80 41.05
CA LYS A 38 19.22 -7.51 40.37
C LYS A 38 19.18 -7.66 38.85
N GLN A 39 19.79 -8.70 38.30
CA GLN A 39 19.76 -8.96 36.85
C GLN A 39 18.34 -9.22 36.34
N PHE A 40 17.54 -9.98 37.09
CA PHE A 40 16.13 -10.20 36.74
C PHE A 40 15.32 -8.91 36.76
N SER A 41 15.48 -8.08 37.80
CA SER A 41 14.79 -6.78 37.86
C SER A 41 15.21 -5.85 36.72
N MET A 42 16.51 -5.78 36.38
CA MET A 42 16.97 -4.99 35.24
C MET A 42 16.41 -5.51 33.91
N LYS A 43 16.40 -6.84 33.73
CA LYS A 43 15.86 -7.47 32.52
C LYS A 43 14.36 -7.26 32.41
N GLU A 44 13.62 -7.39 33.50
CA GLU A 44 12.18 -7.12 33.56
C GLU A 44 11.89 -5.67 33.18
N LYS A 45 12.61 -4.72 33.76
CA LYS A 45 12.48 -3.30 33.42
C LYS A 45 12.78 -3.02 31.95
N GLN A 46 13.85 -3.61 31.42
CA GLN A 46 14.23 -3.46 30.02
C GLN A 46 13.16 -4.04 29.08
N VAL A 47 12.68 -5.25 29.37
CA VAL A 47 11.63 -5.90 28.56
C VAL A 47 10.32 -5.11 28.65
N GLY A 48 9.95 -4.61 29.83
CA GLY A 48 8.77 -3.79 30.04
C GLY A 48 8.80 -2.49 29.25
N ALA A 49 9.90 -1.73 29.33
CA ALA A 49 10.08 -0.47 28.59
C ALA A 49 10.05 -0.72 27.07
N ARG A 50 10.75 -1.75 26.59
CA ARG A 50 10.72 -2.17 25.19
C ARG A 50 9.30 -2.51 24.73
N HIS A 51 8.57 -3.29 25.51
CA HIS A 51 7.21 -3.68 25.17
C HIS A 51 6.29 -2.46 25.01
N GLN A 52 6.43 -1.45 25.88
CA GLN A 52 5.69 -0.19 25.75
C GLN A 52 6.06 0.57 24.47
N ALA A 53 7.35 0.64 24.13
CA ALA A 53 7.78 1.24 22.87
C ALA A 53 7.18 0.50 21.65
N GLU A 54 7.13 -0.84 21.67
CA GLU A 54 6.49 -1.65 20.63
C GLU A 54 5.00 -1.36 20.52
N MET A 55 4.29 -1.23 21.65
CA MET A 55 2.87 -0.86 21.67
C MET A 55 2.62 0.51 21.02
N GLY A 56 3.48 1.49 21.25
CA GLY A 56 3.37 2.80 20.59
C GLY A 56 3.51 2.72 19.06
N VAL A 57 4.42 1.87 18.55
CA VAL A 57 4.54 1.61 17.10
C VAL A 57 3.26 0.94 16.56
N LEU A 58 2.71 -0.04 17.28
CA LEU A 58 1.48 -0.73 16.86
C LEU A 58 0.27 0.20 16.86
N HIS A 59 0.16 1.09 17.84
CA HIS A 59 -0.88 2.11 17.89
C HIS A 59 -0.80 3.04 16.67
N TYR A 60 0.39 3.59 16.40
CA TYR A 60 0.62 4.43 15.24
C TYR A 60 0.29 3.69 13.93
N LYS A 61 0.69 2.41 13.82
CA LYS A 61 0.37 1.56 12.67
C LYS A 61 -1.14 1.43 12.44
N ALA A 62 -1.92 1.24 13.50
CA ALA A 62 -3.38 1.09 13.42
C ALA A 62 -4.06 2.40 12.96
N GLU A 63 -3.68 3.54 13.54
CA GLU A 63 -4.24 4.84 13.18
C GLU A 63 -3.83 5.28 11.76
N LEU A 64 -2.60 4.97 11.35
CA LEU A 64 -2.15 5.17 9.98
C LEU A 64 -3.00 4.36 9.00
N ALA A 65 -3.24 3.08 9.29
CA ALA A 65 -4.09 2.21 8.48
C ALA A 65 -5.52 2.76 8.36
N GLU A 66 -6.09 3.25 9.47
CA GLU A 66 -7.42 3.86 9.47
C GLU A 66 -7.45 5.15 8.65
N THR A 67 -6.45 6.02 8.79
CA THR A 67 -6.34 7.28 8.03
C THR A 67 -6.28 7.03 6.53
N VAL A 68 -5.49 6.04 6.12
CA VAL A 68 -5.38 5.61 4.71
C VAL A 68 -6.70 5.00 4.24
N LYS A 69 -7.35 4.17 5.06
CA LYS A 69 -8.65 3.55 4.75
C LYS A 69 -9.80 4.56 4.61
N LEU A 70 -9.77 5.65 5.38
CA LEU A 70 -10.75 6.75 5.28
C LEU A 70 -10.48 7.68 4.09
N ASN A 71 -9.23 7.73 3.61
CA ASN A 71 -8.80 8.60 2.53
C ASN A 71 -8.15 7.85 1.35
N PRO A 72 -8.73 6.71 0.89
CA PRO A 72 -8.06 5.86 -0.09
C PRO A 72 -7.84 6.60 -1.41
N ARG A 73 -8.71 7.57 -1.72
CA ARG A 73 -8.74 8.33 -2.98
C ARG A 73 -8.38 9.80 -2.83
N LYS A 74 -7.74 10.23 -1.73
CA LYS A 74 -7.38 11.65 -1.61
C LYS A 74 -6.27 11.98 -2.62
N VAL A 75 -6.61 12.81 -3.62
CA VAL A 75 -5.71 13.20 -4.73
C VAL A 75 -4.40 13.78 -4.22
N ASN A 76 -4.48 14.54 -3.13
CA ASN A 76 -3.35 15.20 -2.49
C ASN A 76 -3.20 14.68 -1.06
N LEU A 77 -3.08 13.36 -0.88
CA LEU A 77 -2.61 12.83 0.40
C LEU A 77 -1.17 13.34 0.60
N SER A 78 -0.93 14.04 1.69
CA SER A 78 0.37 14.65 1.98
C SER A 78 1.01 14.00 3.20
N CYS A 79 2.33 14.11 3.34
CA CYS A 79 3.00 13.71 4.57
C CYS A 79 2.39 14.38 5.80
N ALA A 80 1.93 15.63 5.70
CA ALA A 80 1.26 16.31 6.80
C ALA A 80 -0.06 15.65 7.21
N ASP A 81 -0.80 15.05 6.28
CA ASP A 81 -2.02 14.29 6.61
C ASP A 81 -1.66 13.00 7.37
N LEU A 82 -0.57 12.33 6.97
CA LEU A 82 -0.11 11.08 7.56
C LEU A 82 0.58 11.28 8.93
N THR A 83 1.26 12.41 9.13
CA THR A 83 1.93 12.72 10.40
C THR A 83 1.01 13.37 11.44
N LYS A 84 -0.03 14.11 11.01
CA LYS A 84 -1.03 14.69 11.93
C LYS A 84 -1.95 13.64 12.55
N ALA A 85 -2.10 12.49 11.89
CA ALA A 85 -3.03 11.45 12.32
C ALA A 85 -2.75 10.93 13.74
N VAL A 86 -1.55 11.11 14.30
CA VAL A 86 -1.17 10.43 15.54
C VAL A 86 -0.24 11.26 16.42
N SER A 87 -0.80 11.81 17.50
CA SER A 87 -0.07 12.05 18.74
C SER A 87 -0.78 11.26 19.82
N GLY A 88 -0.20 10.14 20.23
CA GLY A 88 -0.78 9.25 21.22
C GLY A 88 0.13 9.14 22.45
N THR A 89 -0.45 9.35 23.62
CA THR A 89 0.16 8.98 24.91
C THR A 89 -0.81 8.07 25.62
N SER A 90 -0.36 6.86 25.98
CA SER A 90 -1.09 6.00 26.90
C SER A 90 -0.34 5.95 28.22
N GLU A 91 -1.04 6.09 29.34
CA GLU A 91 -0.46 6.15 30.68
C GLU A 91 -1.32 5.34 31.65
N ASP A 92 -0.78 4.24 32.19
CA ASP A 92 -1.44 3.37 33.18
C ASP A 92 -0.74 3.47 34.56
N GLY A 93 -0.15 4.64 34.85
CA GLY A 93 0.55 4.95 36.10
C GLY A 93 1.90 4.25 36.33
N LYS A 94 2.13 3.05 35.78
CA LYS A 94 3.41 2.31 35.86
C LYS A 94 4.14 2.15 34.53
N SER A 95 3.40 2.31 33.44
CA SER A 95 3.90 2.17 32.08
C SER A 95 3.29 3.23 31.20
N ARG A 96 4.11 3.74 30.28
CA ARG A 96 3.71 4.78 29.34
C ARG A 96 4.40 4.55 28.02
N TYR A 97 3.72 4.85 26.92
CA TYR A 97 4.39 5.07 25.65
C TYR A 97 4.08 6.46 25.12
N VAL A 98 5.03 7.02 24.38
CA VAL A 98 4.91 8.33 23.76
C VAL A 98 5.38 8.24 22.32
N VAL A 99 4.51 8.65 21.40
CA VAL A 99 4.85 8.88 20.00
C VAL A 99 4.66 10.37 19.71
N ASN A 100 5.77 11.10 19.58
CA ASN A 100 5.74 12.53 19.26
C ASN A 100 5.69 12.74 17.75
N THR A 101 4.91 13.71 17.30
CA THR A 101 4.84 14.09 15.88
C THR A 101 6.17 14.63 15.34
N THR A 102 7.01 15.21 16.20
CA THR A 102 8.38 15.66 15.84
C THR A 102 9.31 14.50 15.50
N ASP A 103 8.99 13.31 16.00
CA ASP A 103 9.77 12.09 15.82
C ASP A 103 9.25 11.25 14.63
N VAL A 104 8.29 11.80 13.87
CA VAL A 104 7.74 11.19 12.66
C VAL A 104 8.33 11.89 11.44
N GLN A 105 9.10 11.15 10.65
CA GLN A 105 9.64 11.61 9.36
C GLN A 105 8.91 10.90 8.24
N CYS A 106 8.37 11.65 7.29
CA CYS A 106 7.71 11.11 6.11
C CYS A 106 8.43 11.56 4.85
N SER A 107 8.71 10.62 3.96
CA SER A 107 9.28 10.88 2.63
C SER A 107 8.44 10.20 1.55
N LEU A 108 8.35 10.84 0.38
CA LEU A 108 7.69 10.29 -0.80
C LEU A 108 8.78 9.87 -1.80
N THR A 109 8.88 8.58 -2.10
CA THR A 109 9.85 8.04 -3.06
C THR A 109 9.11 7.21 -4.09
N ASN A 110 9.27 7.51 -5.38
CA ASN A 110 8.60 6.80 -6.49
C ASN A 110 7.07 6.73 -6.42
N GLY A 111 6.43 7.65 -5.67
CA GLY A 111 4.99 7.67 -5.48
C GLY A 111 4.50 6.94 -4.22
N ASP A 112 5.39 6.27 -3.48
CA ASP A 112 5.09 5.60 -2.21
C ASP A 112 5.58 6.43 -1.02
N PHE A 113 4.83 6.41 0.08
CA PHE A 113 5.26 7.03 1.32
C PHE A 113 6.05 6.06 2.18
N SER A 114 7.16 6.55 2.70
CA SER A 114 7.96 5.92 3.73
C SER A 114 7.88 6.78 5.00
N ILE A 115 7.26 6.25 6.04
CA ILE A 115 7.09 6.94 7.33
C ILE A 115 7.97 6.28 8.38
N SER A 116 8.95 7.00 8.89
CA SER A 116 9.76 6.60 10.03
C SER A 116 9.18 7.21 11.30
N VAL A 117 8.88 6.38 12.30
CA VAL A 117 8.39 6.78 13.62
C VAL A 117 9.36 6.32 14.70
N ILE A 118 9.61 7.16 15.70
CA ILE A 118 10.30 6.74 16.93
C ILE A 118 9.29 6.73 18.06
N SER A 119 9.14 5.57 18.69
CA SER A 119 8.30 5.36 19.87
C SER A 119 9.17 5.23 21.10
N LYS A 120 8.82 5.93 22.18
CA LYS A 120 9.47 5.81 23.49
C LYS A 120 8.57 5.05 24.43
N GLY A 121 9.13 4.10 25.16
CA GLY A 121 8.43 3.31 26.17
C GLY A 121 9.09 3.46 27.52
N ASP A 122 8.30 3.83 28.53
CA ASP A 122 8.73 3.97 29.91
C ASP A 122 8.13 2.85 30.76
N TYR A 123 8.97 2.23 31.58
CA TYR A 123 8.55 1.26 32.59
C TYR A 123 9.37 1.43 33.86
N LEU A 124 8.70 1.83 34.95
CA LEU A 124 9.34 2.25 36.20
C LEU A 124 10.34 3.40 35.98
N ASP A 125 11.63 3.14 36.14
CA ASP A 125 12.77 4.07 36.00
C ASP A 125 13.59 3.83 34.72
N ARG A 126 13.10 2.99 33.80
CA ARG A 126 13.76 2.66 32.54
C ARG A 126 12.97 3.21 31.36
N GLU A 127 13.67 3.93 30.49
CA GLU A 127 13.20 4.33 29.14
C GLU A 127 13.86 3.41 28.10
N ASP A 128 13.12 3.05 27.06
CA ASP A 128 13.63 2.42 25.85
C ASP A 128 13.00 3.05 24.59
N LYS A 129 13.69 2.95 23.45
CA LYS A 129 13.26 3.57 22.19
C LYS A 129 13.28 2.57 21.05
N ILE A 130 12.27 2.64 20.21
CA ILE A 130 12.16 1.83 19.01
C ILE A 130 11.89 2.73 17.83
N LYS A 131 12.62 2.50 16.74
CA LYS A 131 12.38 3.16 15.47
C LYS A 131 11.72 2.17 14.54
N ALA A 132 10.58 2.54 13.96
CA ALA A 132 9.90 1.74 12.97
C ALA A 132 9.75 2.52 11.67
N LYS A 133 9.85 1.81 10.55
CA LYS A 133 9.60 2.33 9.21
C LYS A 133 8.39 1.63 8.61
N LEU A 134 7.41 2.42 8.23
CA LEU A 134 6.11 2.04 7.74
C LEU A 134 5.99 2.49 6.28
N TYR A 135 5.30 1.70 5.47
CA TYR A 135 5.14 1.99 4.05
C TYR A 135 3.66 2.14 3.70
N VAL A 136 3.31 3.23 3.03
CA VAL A 136 2.00 3.40 2.37
C VAL A 136 2.26 3.40 0.88
N LYS A 137 1.82 2.34 0.21
CA LYS A 137 2.04 2.14 -1.22
C LYS A 137 0.93 2.82 -2.00
N ASN A 138 1.29 3.50 -3.06
CA ASN A 138 0.33 3.90 -4.07
C ASN A 138 0.08 2.71 -4.98
N LYS A 139 -1.09 2.07 -4.84
CA LYS A 139 -1.46 0.91 -5.68
C LYS A 139 -1.51 1.22 -7.18
N ARG A 140 -1.45 2.50 -7.55
CA ARG A 140 -1.47 2.95 -8.95
C ARG A 140 -0.08 3.26 -9.52
N GLY A 141 0.94 3.45 -8.68
CA GLY A 141 2.28 3.87 -9.09
C GLY A 141 3.29 2.74 -8.96
N ASN A 142 3.87 2.29 -10.07
CA ASN A 142 5.15 1.54 -10.16
C ASN A 142 5.32 0.24 -9.36
N THR A 143 4.32 -0.24 -8.63
CA THR A 143 4.41 -1.52 -7.88
C THR A 143 3.94 -2.72 -8.67
N LEU A 144 3.38 -2.52 -9.86
CA LEU A 144 3.20 -3.61 -10.82
C LEU A 144 4.59 -4.12 -11.20
N ASN A 145 4.81 -5.42 -11.01
CA ASN A 145 6.00 -6.04 -11.55
C ASN A 145 6.02 -5.78 -13.05
N SER A 146 7.21 -5.56 -13.64
CA SER A 146 7.34 -5.41 -15.08
C SER A 146 6.65 -6.58 -15.78
N GLY A 147 5.57 -6.33 -16.53
CA GLY A 147 4.74 -7.40 -17.12
C GLY A 147 3.32 -7.50 -16.58
N GLU A 148 3.04 -6.93 -15.42
CA GLU A 148 1.73 -7.05 -14.76
C GLU A 148 0.76 -5.95 -15.24
N ILE A 149 -0.47 -6.36 -15.55
CA ILE A 149 -1.57 -5.44 -15.90
C ILE A 149 -2.36 -5.12 -14.64
N PRO A 150 -2.65 -3.84 -14.34
CA PRO A 150 -3.40 -3.49 -13.14
C PRO A 150 -4.78 -4.12 -13.16
N LYS A 151 -5.11 -4.84 -12.10
CA LYS A 151 -6.50 -5.19 -11.81
C LYS A 151 -7.26 -3.91 -11.42
N PRO A 152 -8.59 -3.84 -11.62
CA PRO A 152 -9.34 -2.68 -11.20
C PRO A 152 -9.35 -2.68 -9.67
N ILE A 153 -8.65 -1.73 -9.06
CA ILE A 153 -8.57 -1.59 -7.60
C ILE A 153 -9.79 -0.81 -7.06
N ASP A 154 -10.64 -0.29 -7.96
CA ASP A 154 -11.81 0.54 -7.65
C ASP A 154 -13.00 -0.32 -7.13
N TYR A 155 -12.78 -1.14 -6.09
CA TYR A 155 -13.83 -1.89 -5.35
C TYR A 155 -14.53 -0.98 -4.34
N ASP A 156 -15.27 0.00 -4.85
CA ASP A 156 -16.29 0.72 -4.08
C ASP A 156 -17.61 0.57 -4.84
N ASP A 157 -18.73 0.69 -4.13
CA ASP A 157 -20.13 0.42 -4.55
C ASP A 157 -20.58 1.19 -5.81
N THR A 158 -19.71 2.01 -6.39
CA THR A 158 -19.88 2.70 -7.67
C THR A 158 -19.45 1.87 -8.88
N LEU A 159 -18.69 0.77 -8.74
CA LEU A 159 -18.28 -0.05 -9.88
C LEU A 159 -19.44 -0.89 -10.39
N LYS A 160 -19.89 -0.65 -11.64
CA LYS A 160 -20.84 -1.56 -12.29
C LYS A 160 -20.06 -2.76 -12.81
N ILE A 161 -20.33 -3.94 -12.27
CA ILE A 161 -19.76 -5.21 -12.75
C ILE A 161 -20.76 -5.88 -13.68
N VAL A 162 -20.32 -6.21 -14.89
CA VAL A 162 -21.03 -7.05 -15.84
C VAL A 162 -20.35 -8.42 -15.80
N ASN A 163 -21.00 -9.40 -15.16
CA ASN A 163 -20.48 -10.77 -14.98
C ASN A 163 -20.50 -11.61 -16.28
N SER A 164 -20.71 -10.98 -17.43
CA SER A 164 -20.79 -11.60 -18.75
C SER A 164 -20.10 -10.70 -19.77
N SER A 165 -20.01 -11.15 -21.03
CA SER A 165 -19.64 -10.27 -22.14
C SER A 165 -20.61 -9.08 -22.22
N GLY A 166 -20.06 -7.88 -22.39
CA GLY A 166 -20.82 -6.65 -22.58
C GLY A 166 -21.06 -6.43 -24.06
N ILE A 167 -22.31 -6.54 -24.51
CA ILE A 167 -22.69 -6.24 -25.89
C ILE A 167 -23.31 -4.85 -25.92
N PHE A 168 -22.67 -3.92 -26.63
CA PHE A 168 -23.19 -2.60 -26.90
C PHE A 168 -23.90 -2.62 -28.25
N MET A 169 -25.23 -2.58 -28.19
CA MET A 169 -26.10 -2.45 -29.35
C MET A 169 -26.04 -1.02 -29.92
N ASN A 170 -26.47 -0.87 -31.19
CA ASN A 170 -26.48 0.41 -31.89
C ASN A 170 -27.20 1.50 -31.09
N GLY A 171 -26.51 2.63 -30.87
CA GLY A 171 -27.01 3.76 -30.10
C GLY A 171 -25.97 4.38 -29.19
N VAL A 172 -26.43 5.29 -28.33
CA VAL A 172 -25.59 6.02 -27.39
C VAL A 172 -25.67 5.36 -26.01
N TYR A 173 -24.59 4.71 -25.58
CA TYR A 173 -24.44 4.20 -24.22
C TYR A 173 -23.66 5.19 -23.37
N ARG A 174 -24.34 5.79 -22.38
CA ARG A 174 -23.69 6.65 -21.38
C ARG A 174 -23.75 5.95 -20.03
N GLN A 175 -22.61 5.48 -19.56
CA GLN A 175 -22.51 5.09 -18.16
C GLN A 175 -22.31 6.34 -17.32
N THR A 176 -23.36 6.78 -16.65
CA THR A 176 -23.32 7.99 -15.85
C THR A 176 -22.54 7.73 -14.57
N GLU A 177 -21.39 8.41 -14.48
CA GLU A 177 -20.57 8.66 -13.28
C GLU A 177 -19.63 7.55 -12.80
N ASN A 178 -19.79 6.32 -13.30
CA ASN A 178 -19.13 5.16 -12.70
C ASN A 178 -18.07 4.49 -13.60
N SER A 179 -17.10 3.83 -12.95
CA SER A 179 -16.22 2.86 -13.60
C SER A 179 -17.04 1.64 -14.06
N LEU A 180 -16.63 0.99 -15.15
CA LEU A 180 -17.26 -0.23 -15.68
C LEU A 180 -16.25 -1.38 -15.66
N GLN A 181 -16.65 -2.50 -15.08
CA GLN A 181 -15.92 -3.76 -15.17
C GLN A 181 -16.74 -4.75 -15.99
N VAL A 182 -16.11 -5.36 -17.00
CA VAL A 182 -16.71 -6.43 -17.81
C VAL A 182 -15.86 -7.67 -17.64
N MET A 183 -16.41 -8.72 -17.02
CA MET A 183 -15.73 -9.99 -16.73
C MET A 183 -15.60 -10.90 -17.97
N GLY A 184 -15.89 -10.35 -19.16
CA GLY A 184 -15.88 -11.05 -20.42
C GLY A 184 -15.43 -10.13 -21.54
N GLU A 185 -15.86 -10.43 -22.76
CA GLU A 185 -15.52 -9.61 -23.92
C GLU A 185 -16.43 -8.39 -23.99
N VAL A 186 -15.92 -7.27 -24.51
CA VAL A 186 -16.74 -6.15 -24.92
C VAL A 186 -16.92 -6.20 -26.43
N ARG A 187 -18.17 -6.30 -26.89
CA ARG A 187 -18.49 -6.30 -28.32
C ARG A 187 -19.37 -5.09 -28.66
N GLY A 188 -18.95 -4.30 -29.63
CA GLY A 188 -19.85 -3.36 -30.30
C GLY A 188 -20.48 -4.01 -31.52
N GLU A 189 -21.80 -4.03 -31.58
CA GLU A 189 -22.51 -4.52 -32.77
C GLU A 189 -22.23 -3.64 -33.99
N THR A 190 -22.37 -4.19 -35.18
CA THR A 190 -22.11 -3.46 -36.42
C THR A 190 -23.07 -2.28 -36.54
N GLY A 191 -22.54 -1.05 -36.46
CA GLY A 191 -23.33 0.15 -36.72
C GLY A 191 -23.74 0.22 -38.20
N ASN A 192 -24.95 0.69 -38.47
CA ASN A 192 -25.38 1.01 -39.83
C ASN A 192 -24.67 2.30 -40.30
N SER A 193 -24.66 2.56 -41.61
CA SER A 193 -24.04 3.75 -42.22
C SER A 193 -24.56 5.10 -41.69
N SER A 194 -25.67 5.09 -40.95
CA SER A 194 -26.35 6.25 -40.38
C SER A 194 -26.11 6.46 -38.87
N GLY A 195 -25.32 5.61 -38.21
CA GLY A 195 -25.04 5.75 -36.77
C GLY A 195 -24.30 4.54 -36.20
N GLY A 196 -23.23 4.83 -35.46
CA GLY A 196 -22.41 3.85 -34.76
C GLY A 196 -22.74 3.71 -33.28
N ASN A 197 -22.06 2.79 -32.59
CA ASN A 197 -22.14 2.68 -31.13
C ASN A 197 -21.35 3.83 -30.50
N ASP A 198 -22.01 4.73 -29.78
CA ASP A 198 -21.35 5.79 -29.00
C ASP A 198 -21.33 5.41 -27.52
N ILE A 199 -20.21 4.83 -27.09
CA ILE A 199 -20.02 4.33 -25.72
C ILE A 199 -19.16 5.33 -24.96
N LEU A 200 -19.73 5.92 -23.91
CA LEU A 200 -19.06 6.88 -23.04
C LEU A 200 -18.97 6.32 -21.61
N ILE A 201 -17.75 6.02 -21.19
CA ILE A 201 -17.38 5.62 -19.84
C ILE A 201 -16.76 6.81 -19.11
N GLN A 202 -17.40 7.24 -18.01
CA GLN A 202 -17.06 8.47 -17.30
C GLN A 202 -15.80 8.39 -16.44
N ARG A 203 -15.41 7.17 -16.05
CA ARG A 203 -14.19 6.89 -15.27
C ARG A 203 -13.40 5.80 -15.97
N ASN A 204 -13.13 4.68 -15.32
CA ASN A 204 -12.29 3.61 -15.84
C ASN A 204 -13.13 2.55 -16.55
N LEU A 205 -12.59 1.95 -17.60
CA LEU A 205 -13.14 0.75 -18.23
C LEU A 205 -12.14 -0.39 -18.05
N TYR A 206 -12.59 -1.48 -17.43
CA TYR A 206 -11.82 -2.69 -17.30
C TYR A 206 -12.54 -3.84 -18.00
N VAL A 207 -11.79 -4.60 -18.81
CA VAL A 207 -12.29 -5.74 -19.60
C VAL A 207 -11.35 -6.92 -19.38
N ASP A 208 -11.89 -8.04 -18.89
CA ASP A 208 -11.14 -9.27 -18.60
C ASP A 208 -10.67 -10.02 -19.85
N LYS A 209 -11.33 -9.79 -20.99
CA LYS A 209 -11.02 -10.43 -22.27
C LYS A 209 -10.78 -9.39 -23.36
N ASP A 210 -11.06 -9.75 -24.60
CA ASP A 210 -10.95 -8.87 -25.75
C ASP A 210 -12.00 -7.75 -25.79
N ILE A 211 -11.59 -6.64 -26.41
CA ILE A 211 -12.51 -5.64 -26.96
C ILE A 211 -12.63 -5.86 -28.47
N TYR A 212 -13.86 -5.96 -28.97
CA TYR A 212 -14.16 -6.18 -30.39
C TYR A 212 -15.18 -5.18 -30.93
N PHE A 213 -14.78 -4.41 -31.94
CA PHE A 213 -15.66 -3.49 -32.67
C PHE A 213 -15.47 -3.69 -34.16
N GLN A 214 -16.49 -4.07 -34.92
CA GLN A 214 -16.34 -4.35 -36.36
C GLN A 214 -16.50 -3.16 -37.29
N ASN A 215 -17.47 -2.29 -37.02
CA ASN A 215 -17.77 -1.18 -37.92
C ASN A 215 -18.46 -0.06 -37.17
N HIS A 216 -18.11 1.19 -37.51
CA HIS A 216 -18.76 2.40 -37.00
C HIS A 216 -18.93 2.37 -35.47
N GLY A 217 -17.83 2.49 -34.74
CA GLY A 217 -17.83 2.45 -33.27
C GLY A 217 -17.09 3.63 -32.67
N CYS A 218 -17.60 4.16 -31.58
CA CYS A 218 -16.97 5.18 -30.79
C CYS A 218 -16.92 4.76 -29.32
N LEU A 219 -15.72 4.60 -28.77
CA LEU A 219 -15.52 4.32 -27.35
C LEU A 219 -14.72 5.45 -26.71
N VAL A 220 -15.32 6.11 -25.73
CA VAL A 220 -14.69 7.19 -24.97
C VAL A 220 -14.57 6.75 -23.52
N VAL A 221 -13.34 6.60 -23.03
CA VAL A 221 -13.01 6.27 -21.65
C VAL A 221 -12.29 7.48 -21.04
N ARG A 222 -12.92 8.11 -20.07
CA ARG A 222 -12.38 9.35 -19.46
C ARG A 222 -11.29 9.12 -18.40
N GLY A 223 -11.15 7.90 -17.90
CA GLY A 223 -10.07 7.45 -17.04
C GLY A 223 -9.19 6.44 -17.76
N ASP A 224 -8.82 5.38 -17.05
CA ASP A 224 -7.95 4.33 -17.59
C ASP A 224 -8.76 3.29 -18.35
N LEU A 225 -8.17 2.76 -19.42
CA LEU A 225 -8.68 1.60 -20.14
C LEU A 225 -7.74 0.41 -19.88
N VAL A 226 -8.27 -0.64 -19.27
CA VAL A 226 -7.55 -1.89 -19.04
C VAL A 226 -8.24 -3.02 -19.80
N VAL A 227 -7.48 -3.71 -20.63
CA VAL A 227 -7.93 -4.86 -21.41
C VAL A 227 -6.92 -5.98 -21.18
N LEU A 228 -7.31 -7.05 -20.51
CA LEU A 228 -6.34 -8.11 -20.18
C LEU A 228 -5.85 -8.88 -21.40
N GLU A 229 -6.64 -8.94 -22.47
CA GLU A 229 -6.28 -9.62 -23.72
C GLU A 229 -6.00 -8.59 -24.83
N GLY A 230 -6.73 -8.63 -25.94
CA GLY A 230 -6.51 -7.81 -27.12
C GLY A 230 -7.58 -6.75 -27.36
N ILE A 231 -7.20 -5.72 -28.10
CA ILE A 231 -8.13 -4.75 -28.69
C ILE A 231 -8.14 -4.98 -30.19
N ASN A 232 -9.27 -5.48 -30.70
CA ASN A 232 -9.47 -5.85 -32.08
C ASN A 232 -10.47 -4.89 -32.73
N VAL A 233 -9.98 -3.97 -33.56
CA VAL A 233 -10.82 -2.96 -34.19
C VAL A 233 -10.95 -3.13 -35.70
N GLY A 234 -12.19 -2.96 -36.12
CA GLY A 234 -12.74 -3.07 -37.44
C GLY A 234 -12.48 -1.85 -38.32
N ASN A 235 -13.49 -1.49 -39.12
CA ASN A 235 -13.50 -0.29 -39.95
C ASN A 235 -14.17 0.89 -39.24
N LYS A 236 -13.58 2.10 -39.33
CA LYS A 236 -14.17 3.34 -38.78
C LYS A 236 -14.52 3.24 -37.28
N VAL A 237 -13.61 2.65 -36.50
CA VAL A 237 -13.72 2.56 -35.04
C VAL A 237 -12.76 3.55 -34.41
N TYR A 238 -13.27 4.37 -33.48
CA TYR A 238 -12.51 5.40 -32.80
C TYR A 238 -12.56 5.17 -31.28
N ILE A 239 -11.39 5.03 -30.67
CA ILE A 239 -11.26 4.84 -29.22
C ILE A 239 -10.49 6.02 -28.63
N PHE A 240 -11.01 6.62 -27.56
CA PHE A 240 -10.40 7.76 -26.89
C PHE A 240 -10.20 7.41 -25.41
N VAL A 241 -8.95 7.39 -24.97
CA VAL A 241 -8.57 7.12 -23.57
C VAL A 241 -7.88 8.35 -23.00
N TYR A 242 -8.50 8.98 -22.01
CA TYR A 242 -7.95 10.18 -21.37
C TYR A 242 -6.93 9.86 -20.28
N GLY A 243 -6.99 8.68 -19.66
CA GLY A 243 -6.00 8.18 -18.72
C GLY A 243 -4.92 7.31 -19.40
N ASP A 244 -4.44 6.33 -18.64
CA ASP A 244 -3.49 5.33 -19.13
C ASP A 244 -4.23 4.17 -19.81
N ILE A 245 -3.56 3.51 -20.75
CA ILE A 245 -4.08 2.30 -21.41
C ILE A 245 -3.18 1.10 -21.14
N TYR A 246 -3.79 -0.03 -20.81
CA TYR A 246 -3.12 -1.32 -20.58
C TYR A 246 -3.76 -2.39 -21.46
N PHE A 247 -2.96 -3.05 -22.29
CA PHE A 247 -3.43 -4.10 -23.21
C PHE A 247 -2.30 -5.08 -23.56
N ASN A 248 -2.62 -6.32 -23.94
CA ASN A 248 -1.60 -7.26 -24.42
C ASN A 248 -1.33 -7.10 -25.92
N SER A 249 -2.39 -6.94 -26.71
CA SER A 249 -2.29 -6.79 -28.16
C SER A 249 -3.29 -5.78 -28.71
N TYR A 250 -2.94 -5.19 -29.84
CA TYR A 250 -3.80 -4.24 -30.54
C TYR A 250 -3.72 -4.50 -32.04
N THR A 251 -4.86 -4.79 -32.67
CA THR A 251 -4.95 -5.05 -34.11
C THR A 251 -5.92 -4.10 -34.82
N TYR A 252 -5.46 -3.52 -35.94
CA TYR A 252 -6.29 -2.76 -36.87
C TYR A 252 -6.58 -3.62 -38.10
N SER A 253 -7.85 -3.79 -38.45
CA SER A 253 -8.23 -4.38 -39.74
C SER A 253 -8.38 -3.33 -40.87
N SER A 254 -8.40 -2.04 -40.53
CA SER A 254 -8.60 -0.93 -41.47
C SER A 254 -7.83 0.32 -41.04
N SER A 255 -7.32 1.08 -42.01
CA SER A 255 -6.66 2.38 -41.80
C SER A 255 -7.62 3.50 -41.36
N ASN A 256 -8.93 3.24 -41.41
CA ASN A 256 -9.96 4.21 -41.01
C ASN A 256 -10.27 4.17 -39.52
N SER A 257 -9.63 3.30 -38.75
CA SER A 257 -9.79 3.21 -37.29
C SER A 257 -8.62 3.89 -36.59
N ARG A 258 -8.88 4.51 -35.43
CA ARG A 258 -7.86 5.22 -34.66
C ARG A 258 -8.08 5.08 -33.16
N LEU A 259 -7.03 4.77 -32.42
CA LEU A 259 -6.96 4.86 -30.97
C LEU A 259 -6.17 6.13 -30.58
N PHE A 260 -6.71 6.88 -29.63
CA PHE A 260 -6.11 8.07 -29.05
C PHE A 260 -5.90 7.88 -27.54
N VAL A 261 -4.72 8.25 -27.05
CA VAL A 261 -4.34 8.09 -25.63
C VAL A 261 -3.67 9.37 -25.12
N SER A 262 -4.18 9.94 -24.04
CA SER A 262 -3.58 11.10 -23.39
C SER A 262 -2.49 10.72 -22.38
N GLY A 263 -2.70 9.65 -21.61
CA GLY A 263 -1.75 9.13 -20.63
C GLY A 263 -0.64 8.28 -21.23
N ASN A 264 -0.14 7.37 -20.39
CA ASN A 264 0.88 6.38 -20.72
C ASN A 264 0.25 5.15 -21.38
N GLU A 265 1.08 4.44 -22.15
CA GLU A 265 0.70 3.23 -22.86
C GLU A 265 1.52 2.06 -22.32
N TYR A 266 0.83 0.97 -21.97
CA TYR A 266 1.45 -0.24 -21.45
C TYR A 266 1.04 -1.44 -22.30
N VAL A 267 2.03 -2.14 -22.84
CA VAL A 267 1.84 -3.36 -23.63
C VAL A 267 2.37 -4.53 -22.84
N ASN A 268 1.51 -5.51 -22.54
CA ASN A 268 1.81 -6.61 -21.61
C ASN A 268 2.39 -6.07 -20.29
N GLY A 269 1.77 -5.04 -19.70
CA GLY A 269 2.22 -4.41 -18.46
C GLY A 269 3.55 -3.62 -18.54
N VAL A 270 4.21 -3.53 -19.70
CA VAL A 270 5.44 -2.76 -19.88
C VAL A 270 5.15 -1.42 -20.54
N LYS A 271 5.62 -0.33 -19.94
CA LYS A 271 5.47 1.01 -20.51
C LYS A 271 6.19 1.10 -21.85
N VAL A 272 5.48 1.46 -22.91
CA VAL A 272 6.05 1.62 -24.25
C VAL A 272 6.22 3.10 -24.61
N THR A 273 7.10 3.38 -25.57
CA THR A 273 7.13 4.69 -26.22
C THR A 273 5.79 4.94 -26.89
N LYS A 274 5.24 6.12 -26.69
CA LYS A 274 3.92 6.54 -27.15
C LYS A 274 3.70 6.16 -28.63
N LYS A 275 2.81 5.21 -28.87
CA LYS A 275 2.42 4.70 -30.19
C LYS A 275 1.17 5.40 -30.72
N PHE A 276 0.28 5.85 -29.83
CA PHE A 276 -1.00 6.43 -30.22
C PHE A 276 -1.00 7.96 -30.19
N ALA A 277 -1.83 8.56 -31.05
CA ALA A 277 -2.01 10.01 -31.05
C ALA A 277 -2.66 10.48 -29.74
N LYS A 278 -2.39 11.72 -29.32
CA LYS A 278 -3.08 12.30 -28.16
C LYS A 278 -4.56 12.51 -28.48
N VAL A 279 -5.41 12.38 -27.47
CA VAL A 279 -6.84 12.71 -27.61
C VAL A 279 -6.97 14.18 -28.06
N PRO A 280 -7.69 14.46 -29.15
CA PRO A 280 -7.83 15.82 -29.66
C PRO A 280 -8.59 16.70 -28.66
N SER A 281 -8.25 17.99 -28.64
CA SER A 281 -9.02 18.98 -27.88
C SER A 281 -10.39 19.20 -28.52
N GLY A 282 -11.45 19.23 -27.71
CA GLY A 282 -12.81 19.51 -28.19
C GLY A 282 -13.86 18.67 -27.48
N SER A 283 -15.13 19.00 -27.71
CA SER A 283 -16.27 18.25 -27.18
C SER A 283 -16.75 17.15 -28.14
N LYS A 284 -16.25 17.14 -29.38
CA LYS A 284 -16.63 16.22 -30.45
C LYS A 284 -15.44 15.89 -31.35
N TYR A 285 -15.47 14.72 -31.96
CA TYR A 285 -14.56 14.31 -33.02
C TYR A 285 -15.36 13.82 -34.23
N SER A 286 -15.35 14.58 -35.32
CA SER A 286 -16.07 14.24 -36.55
C SER A 286 -15.19 13.36 -37.45
N TYR A 287 -15.79 12.31 -38.02
CA TYR A 287 -15.12 11.39 -38.93
C TYR A 287 -16.04 11.00 -40.10
N ASN A 288 -15.49 10.29 -41.10
CA ASN A 288 -16.23 9.88 -42.30
C ASN A 288 -17.29 8.81 -41.99
N GLY A 289 -18.45 9.25 -41.51
CA GLY A 289 -19.59 8.41 -41.16
C GLY A 289 -20.14 8.60 -39.75
N GLY A 290 -19.76 9.67 -39.03
CA GLY A 290 -20.33 9.98 -37.72
C GLY A 290 -19.58 11.04 -36.94
N GLU A 291 -20.07 11.33 -35.72
CA GLU A 291 -19.40 12.17 -34.73
C GLU A 291 -19.29 11.41 -33.41
N CYS A 292 -18.11 11.41 -32.82
CA CYS A 292 -17.86 10.92 -31.47
C CYS A 292 -18.07 12.04 -30.46
N THR A 293 -18.94 11.86 -29.46
CA THR A 293 -19.08 12.83 -28.37
C THR A 293 -17.97 12.64 -27.33
N LEU A 294 -17.07 13.62 -27.21
CA LEU A 294 -15.97 13.62 -26.26
C LEU A 294 -16.27 14.34 -24.92
N SER A 295 -17.36 15.14 -24.86
CA SER A 295 -17.70 16.05 -23.73
C SER A 295 -17.33 15.43 -22.39
N SER A 296 -16.49 16.02 -21.50
CA SER A 296 -16.48 17.32 -20.80
C SER A 296 -15.05 17.92 -20.72
N PRO A 297 -14.86 19.25 -20.56
CA PRO A 297 -13.53 19.91 -20.47
C PRO A 297 -12.65 19.48 -19.27
N LYS A 298 -13.15 18.62 -18.39
CA LYS A 298 -12.40 18.04 -17.28
C LYS A 298 -12.28 16.53 -17.49
N PRO A 299 -11.17 16.02 -18.07
CA PRO A 299 -10.89 14.59 -18.00
C PRO A 299 -10.99 14.14 -16.55
N GLY A 300 -11.47 12.91 -16.31
CA GLY A 300 -11.54 12.37 -14.96
C GLY A 300 -10.13 12.40 -14.39
N VAL A 301 -9.89 13.25 -13.38
CA VAL A 301 -8.56 13.34 -12.77
C VAL A 301 -8.28 12.00 -12.12
N LEU A 302 -7.14 11.41 -12.47
CA LEU A 302 -6.66 10.18 -11.90
C LEU A 302 -6.59 10.33 -10.38
N THR A 303 -7.48 9.64 -9.67
CA THR A 303 -7.45 9.59 -8.21
C THR A 303 -6.46 8.50 -7.78
N PRO A 304 -5.34 8.82 -7.09
CA PRO A 304 -4.44 7.82 -6.54
C PRO A 304 -5.21 6.92 -5.57
N ILE A 305 -4.79 5.65 -5.47
CA ILE A 305 -5.35 4.72 -4.49
C ILE A 305 -4.24 4.33 -3.52
N TRP A 306 -4.36 4.80 -2.29
CA TRP A 306 -3.40 4.54 -1.24
C TRP A 306 -3.77 3.25 -0.51
N ASP A 307 -2.79 2.38 -0.29
CA ASP A 307 -2.94 1.19 0.54
C ASP A 307 -1.82 1.09 1.55
N PHE A 308 -2.21 0.72 2.76
CA PHE A 308 -1.27 0.42 3.81
C PHE A 308 -1.08 -1.10 3.86
N ASN A 309 0.01 -1.58 3.27
CA ASN A 309 0.28 -3.01 3.15
C ASN A 309 0.71 -3.68 4.47
N GLY A 310 0.88 -2.90 5.54
CA GLY A 310 1.26 -3.41 6.85
C GLY A 310 2.72 -3.84 6.97
N GLU A 311 3.56 -3.60 5.97
CA GLU A 311 5.01 -3.85 6.08
C GLU A 311 5.62 -2.88 7.10
N THR A 312 6.38 -3.43 8.04
CA THR A 312 7.04 -2.70 9.13
C THR A 312 8.45 -3.20 9.29
N GLU A 313 9.43 -2.33 9.12
CA GLU A 313 10.82 -2.58 9.52
C GLU A 313 11.04 -1.96 10.90
N VAL A 314 11.50 -2.75 11.86
CA VAL A 314 11.70 -2.31 13.24
C VAL A 314 13.17 -2.38 13.61
N ASP A 315 13.71 -1.27 14.11
CA ASP A 315 15.06 -1.16 14.65
C ASP A 315 14.99 -0.94 16.17
N TYR A 316 15.60 -1.87 16.90
CA TYR A 316 15.62 -1.92 18.35
C TYR A 316 16.87 -1.26 18.97
N PHE A 317 17.82 -0.81 18.15
CA PHE A 317 19.10 -0.27 18.61
C PHE A 317 19.20 1.24 18.38
N VAL A 318 18.17 1.95 18.83
CA VAL A 318 18.13 3.42 18.75
C VAL A 318 18.91 4.00 19.92
N ASN A 319 20.17 4.34 19.68
CA ASN A 319 21.03 5.04 20.66
C ASN A 319 20.59 6.49 20.90
#